data_AF-A0A969IHE3-F1
#
_entry.id   AF-A0A969IHE3-F1
#
_cell.length_a   1.000
_cell.length_b   1.000
_cell.length_c   1.000
_cell.angle_alpha   90.00
_cell.angle_beta   90.00
_cell.angle_gamma   90.00
#
_symmetry.space_group_name_H-M   'P 1'
#
loop_
_entity.id
_entity.type
_entity.pdbx_description
1 polymer ?
#
loop_
_entity_poly.entity_id
_entity_poly.type
_entity_poly.pdbx_seq_one_letter_code
_entity_poly.pdbx_strand_id
1 'polypeptide(L)' 'MSWRERGGPRVSSPERSGFGRMLIERLTAEKLNATVLLTFERDGVVWTLDVAAKDVLAEMNQDGAR' A
#
# COMPACT_ATOMS: atom_id res chain seq x y z
N MET A 1 -7.16 1.10 -3.15
CA MET A 1 -7.20 -0.12 -2.30
C MET A 1 -6.64 0.19 -0.91
N SER A 2 -6.95 -0.64 0.09
CA SER A 2 -6.37 -0.48 1.42
C SER A 2 -6.03 -1.83 2.06
N TRP A 3 -5.01 -1.81 2.90
CA TRP A 3 -4.61 -2.91 3.77
C TRP A 3 -4.63 -2.41 5.22
N ARG A 4 -5.10 -3.27 6.13
CA ARG A 4 -5.20 -2.93 7.55
C ARG A 4 -4.78 -4.13 8.40
N GLU A 5 -3.86 -3.88 9.31
CA GLU A 5 -3.51 -4.82 10.37
C GLU A 5 -4.61 -4.85 11.45
N ARG A 6 -4.89 -6.05 12.00
CA ARG A 6 -5.91 -6.25 13.03
C ARG A 6 -5.47 -7.32 14.03
N GLY A 7 -5.96 -7.21 15.27
CA GLY A 7 -5.70 -8.19 16.33
C GLY A 7 -4.34 -8.07 17.01
N GLY A 8 -3.58 -7.01 16.69
CA GLY A 8 -2.29 -6.71 17.32
C GLY A 8 -2.43 -5.84 18.58
N PRO A 9 -1.29 -5.52 19.23
CA PRO A 9 -1.24 -4.54 20.32
C PRO A 9 -1.58 -3.14 19.81
N ARG A 10 -1.82 -2.20 20.74
CA ARG A 10 -2.11 -0.82 20.36
C ARG A 10 -0.93 -0.18 19.67
N VAL A 11 -1.21 0.52 18.57
CA VAL A 11 -0.21 1.20 17.74
C VAL A 11 -0.24 2.71 18.00
N SER A 12 0.93 3.34 17.88
CA SER A 12 1.11 4.79 17.86
C SER A 12 2.06 5.16 16.73
N SER A 13 2.00 6.42 16.27
CA SER A 13 2.93 6.91 15.25
C SER A 13 4.38 6.74 15.70
N PRO A 14 5.27 6.23 14.83
CA PRO A 14 6.68 6.06 15.17
C PRO A 14 7.40 7.41 15.18
N GLU A 15 8.36 7.59 16.09
CA GLU A 15 9.19 8.79 16.17
C GLU A 15 10.21 8.89 15.02
N ARG A 16 10.56 7.75 14.43
CA ARG A 16 11.57 7.65 13.36
C ARG A 16 11.04 6.88 12.17
N SER A 17 11.44 7.33 10.99
CA SER A 17 11.13 6.69 9.72
C SER A 17 12.37 5.99 9.19
N GLY A 18 12.24 4.70 8.87
CA GLY A 18 13.34 3.88 8.33
C GLY A 18 13.11 3.48 6.89
N PHE A 19 14.01 2.64 6.38
CA PHE A 19 13.99 2.12 5.02
C PHE A 19 12.64 1.48 4.63
N GLY A 20 12.02 0.71 5.53
CA GLY A 20 10.71 0.10 5.28
C GLY A 20 9.62 1.13 4.97
N ARG A 21 9.58 2.24 5.71
CA ARG A 21 8.61 3.33 5.47
C ARG A 21 8.83 3.99 4.11
N MET A 22 10.09 4.22 3.75
CA MET A 22 10.48 4.78 2.45
C MET A 22 10.06 3.87 1.28
N LEU A 23 10.23 2.55 1.43
CA LEU A 23 9.77 1.57 0.43
C LEU A 23 8.25 1.59 0.25
N ILE A 24 7.51 1.45 1.35
CA ILE A 24 6.05 1.22 1.29
C ILE A 24 5.25 2.49 1.02
N GLU A 25 5.79 3.68 1.32
CA GLU A 25 5.13 4.95 0.98
C GLU A 25 5.72 5.56 -0.28
N ARG A 26 6.98 6.01 -0.22
CA ARG A 26 7.57 6.84 -1.27
C ARG A 26 7.86 6.08 -2.56
N LEU A 27 8.61 4.98 -2.48
CA LEU A 27 8.99 4.25 -3.70
C LEU A 27 7.77 3.61 -4.36
N THR A 28 6.79 3.18 -3.58
CA THR A 28 5.54 2.63 -4.13
C THR A 28 4.73 3.71 -4.85
N ALA A 29 4.57 4.89 -4.24
CA ALA A 29 3.92 6.04 -4.87
C ALA A 29 4.62 6.44 -6.19
N GLU A 30 5.94 6.57 -6.17
CA GLU A 30 6.75 6.93 -7.34
C GLU A 30 6.66 5.87 -8.46
N LYS A 31 6.72 4.59 -8.12
CA LYS A 31 6.69 3.49 -9.10
C LYS A 31 5.33 3.33 -9.78
N LEU A 32 4.25 3.57 -9.05
CA LEU A 32 2.89 3.37 -9.56
C LEU A 32 2.23 4.67 -10.03
N ASN A 33 2.94 5.80 -9.97
CA ASN A 33 2.36 7.14 -10.19
C ASN A 33 1.08 7.33 -9.37
N ALA A 34 1.18 7.03 -8.08
CA ALA A 34 0.06 6.85 -7.18
C ALA A 34 0.15 7.73 -5.94
N THR A 35 -0.96 7.89 -5.23
CA THR A 35 -0.97 8.43 -3.87
C THR A 35 -0.96 7.29 -2.87
N VAL A 36 -0.02 7.33 -1.93
CA VAL A 36 0.12 6.34 -0.86
C VAL A 36 0.07 7.02 0.50
N LEU A 37 -0.69 6.44 1.44
CA LEU A 37 -0.80 6.92 2.81
C LEU A 37 -0.63 5.76 3.81
N LEU A 38 0.21 5.97 4.82
CA LEU A 38 0.34 5.07 5.97
C LEU A 38 -0.11 5.79 7.25
N THR A 39 -1.21 5.32 7.87
CA THR A 39 -1.69 5.83 9.16
C THR A 39 -1.49 4.81 10.27
N PHE A 40 -1.10 5.31 11.43
CA PHE A 40 -0.87 4.53 12.65
C PHE A 40 -2.05 4.77 13.59
N GLU A 41 -3.13 4.02 13.41
CA GLU A 41 -4.29 4.09 14.29
C GLU A 41 -4.10 3.19 15.51
N ARG A 42 -4.79 3.50 16.60
CA ARG A 42 -4.66 2.76 17.87
C ARG A 42 -4.90 1.27 17.72
N ASP A 43 -5.78 0.84 16.81
CA ASP A 43 -6.18 -0.56 16.65
C ASP A 43 -5.46 -1.27 15.48
N GLY A 44 -4.49 -0.60 14.84
CA GLY A 44 -3.67 -1.18 13.78
C GLY A 44 -3.14 -0.15 12.77
N VAL A 45 -2.15 -0.58 11.99
CA VAL A 45 -1.64 0.20 10.86
C VAL A 45 -2.59 0.08 9.67
N VAL A 46 -2.84 1.20 8.99
CA VAL A 46 -3.61 1.25 7.75
C VAL A 46 -2.73 1.80 6.64
N TRP A 47 -2.64 1.06 5.55
CA TRP A 47 -1.98 1.49 4.33
C TRP A 47 -3.03 1.66 3.23
N THR A 48 -3.02 2.81 2.56
CA THR A 48 -3.95 3.13 1.48
C THR A 48 -3.18 3.48 0.22
N LEU A 49 -3.63 2.93 -0.91
CA LEU A 49 -3.12 3.22 -2.24
C LEU A 49 -4.25 3.70 -3.13
N ASP A 50 -4.08 4.87 -3.71
CA ASP A 50 -4.92 5.41 -4.77
C ASP A 50 -4.10 5.50 -6.06
N VAL A 51 -4.51 4.72 -7.05
CA VAL A 51 -3.80 4.52 -8.32
C VAL A 51 -4.82 4.25 -9.42
N ALA A 52 -4.53 4.68 -10.65
CA ALA A 52 -5.39 4.34 -11.76
C ALA A 52 -5.30 2.83 -12.06
N ALA A 53 -6.45 2.18 -12.24
CA ALA A 53 -6.52 0.73 -12.43
C ALA A 53 -5.64 0.23 -13.58
N LYS A 54 -5.53 1.02 -14.66
CA LYS A 54 -4.67 0.72 -15.83
C LYS A 54 -3.19 0.52 -15.47
N ASP A 55 -2.72 1.13 -14.38
CA ASP A 55 -1.32 1.09 -13.98
C ASP A 55 -0.99 -0.16 -13.13
N VAL A 56 -2.01 -0.94 -12.73
CA VAL A 56 -1.86 -2.11 -11.84
C VAL A 56 -2.58 -3.38 -12.30
N LEU A 57 -3.49 -3.28 -13.27
CA LEU A 57 -4.14 -4.46 -13.86
C LEU A 57 -3.22 -5.06 -14.93
N ALA A 58 -2.95 -6.36 -14.80
CA ALA A 58 -2.37 -7.10 -15.91
C ALA A 58 -3.40 -7.21 -17.05
N GLU A 59 -2.95 -7.06 -18.30
CA GLU A 59 -3.78 -7.38 -19.45
C GLU A 59 -4.19 -8.85 -19.36
N MET A 60 -5.51 -9.11 -19.36
CA MET A 60 -6.02 -10.48 -19.38
C MET A 60 -5.74 -11.07 -20.75
N ASN A 61 -4.62 -11.76 -20.92
CA ASN A 61 -4.34 -12.54 -22.13
C ASN A 61 -5.42 -13.61 -22.29
N GLN A 62 -6.22 -13.52 -23.34
CA GLN A 62 -7.18 -14.55 -23.76
C GLN A 62 -6.46 -15.70 -24.48
N ASP A 63 -5.44 -16.30 -23.86
CA ASP A 63 -4.81 -17.51 -24.37
C ASP A 63 -5.39 -18.73 -23.65
N GLY A 64 -6.64 -19.04 -23.99
CA GLY A 64 -7.38 -20.18 -23.44
C GLY A 64 -8.28 -20.89 -24.45
N ALA A 65 -8.08 -20.66 -25.74
CA ALA A 65 -8.76 -21.41 -26.81
C ALA A 65 -7.72 -22.18 -27.63
N ARG A 66 -7.37 -23.37 -27.15
CA ARG A 66 -6.83 -24.43 -27.99
C ARG A 66 -7.56 -25.72 -27.70
#